data_AF-A0A7Z9NVM7-F1
#
_entry.id   AF-A0A7Z9NVM7-F1
#
_cell.length_a   1.000
_cell.length_b   1.000
_cell.length_c   1.000
_cell.angle_alpha   90.00
_cell.angle_beta   90.00
_cell.angle_gamma   90.00
#
_symmetry.space_group_name_H-M   'P 1'
#
loop_
_entity.id
_entity.type
_entity.pdbx_description
1 polymer ?
#
loop_
_entity_poly.entity_id
_entity_poly.type
_entity_poly.pdbx_seq_one_letter_code
_entity_poly.pdbx_strand_id
1 'polypeptide(L)'
;MNLKPTFFISTFHSRSLSVIRYASLLHDFSRIGVKERVPEIEHAHHEKLNGSGYPQHLTEDEIPKESKIMTISDIYAPLTVWDRSYKNL
;
A
#
# COMPACT_ATOMS: atom_id res chain seq x y z
N MET A 1 19.47 -4.79 -27.88
CA MET A 1 19.12 -3.53 -27.22
C MET A 1 19.18 -3.74 -25.71
N ASN A 2 20.14 -3.12 -25.03
CA ASN A 2 20.32 -3.25 -23.57
C ASN A 2 19.45 -2.21 -22.86
N LEU A 3 18.32 -2.62 -22.30
CA LEU A 3 17.55 -1.80 -21.37
C LEU A 3 18.30 -1.76 -20.05
N LYS A 4 18.98 -0.63 -19.76
CA LYS A 4 19.52 -0.38 -18.42
C LYS A 4 18.32 -0.17 -17.48
N PRO A 5 18.22 -0.87 -16.34
CA PRO A 5 17.17 -0.60 -15.37
C PRO A 5 17.39 0.80 -14.80
N THR A 6 16.53 1.74 -15.18
CA THR A 6 16.51 3.08 -14.61
C THR A 6 15.90 2.97 -13.21
N PHE A 7 16.74 2.88 -12.19
CA PHE A 7 16.28 2.98 -10.80
C PHE A 7 15.90 4.43 -10.51
N PHE A 8 14.59 4.71 -10.41
CA PHE A 8 14.10 6.00 -9.98
C PHE A 8 14.15 6.05 -8.44
N ILE A 9 15.10 6.80 -7.87
CA ILE A 9 15.10 7.04 -6.42
C ILE A 9 13.93 7.97 -6.15
N SER A 10 12.92 7.43 -5.48
CA SER A 10 11.73 8.18 -5.15
C SER A 10 11.91 8.84 -3.78
N THR A 11 11.99 10.17 -3.72
CA THR A 11 12.08 10.91 -2.46
C THR A 11 10.69 11.08 -1.86
N PHE A 12 10.54 10.83 -0.55
CA PHE A 12 9.29 11.08 0.17
C PHE A 12 9.44 12.29 1.09
N HIS A 13 8.42 13.13 1.11
CA HIS A 13 8.31 14.18 2.12
C HIS A 13 7.89 13.57 3.46
N SER A 14 8.30 14.17 4.57
CA SER A 14 7.94 13.74 5.94
C SER A 14 6.43 13.58 6.14
N ARG A 15 5.63 14.39 5.45
CA ARG A 15 4.17 14.30 5.43
C ARG A 15 3.67 13.00 4.77
N SER A 16 4.23 12.58 3.64
CA SER A 16 3.86 11.34 2.96
C SER A 16 4.19 10.11 3.81
N LEU A 17 5.36 10.10 4.48
CA LEU A 17 5.72 9.02 5.40
C LEU A 17 4.77 8.94 6.60
N SER A 18 4.36 10.11 7.13
CA SER A 18 3.39 10.17 8.23
C SER A 18 2.02 9.65 7.81
N VAL A 19 1.60 9.92 6.57
CA VAL A 19 0.35 9.41 6.00
C VAL A 19 0.39 7.89 5.81
N ILE A 20 1.49 7.34 5.29
CA ILE A 20 1.67 5.88 5.15
C ILE A 20 1.61 5.20 6.52
N ARG A 21 2.37 5.70 7.50
CA ARG A 21 2.35 5.17 8.88
C ARG A 21 0.96 5.21 9.51
N TYR A 22 0.22 6.28 9.26
CA TYR A 22 -1.13 6.45 9.79
C TYR A 22 -2.16 5.54 9.07
N ALA A 23 -2.05 5.39 7.74
CA ALA A 23 -2.88 4.48 6.95
C ALA A 23 -2.68 3.02 7.36
N SER A 24 -1.43 2.58 7.58
CA SER A 24 -1.13 1.24 8.11
C SER A 24 -1.76 1.00 9.49
N LEU A 25 -1.73 1.98 10.39
CA LEU A 25 -2.34 1.85 11.72
C LEU A 25 -3.88 1.80 11.67
N LEU A 26 -4.52 2.47 10.71
CA LEU A 26 -5.98 2.51 10.58
C LEU A 26 -6.56 1.30 9.86
N HIS A 27 -5.77 0.65 9.00
CA HIS A 27 -6.13 -0.65 8.44
C HIS A 27 -6.34 -1.68 9.56
N ASP A 28 -5.48 -1.66 10.58
CA ASP A 28 -5.56 -2.59 11.72
C ASP A 28 -6.58 -2.17 12.79
N PHE A 29 -6.90 -0.87 12.91
CA PHE A 29 -7.84 -0.32 13.90
C PHE A 29 -8.98 0.44 13.22
N SER A 30 -10.17 -0.15 13.26
CA SER A 30 -11.40 0.32 12.61
C SER A 30 -11.73 1.80 12.87
N ARG A 31 -11.57 2.63 11.82
CA ARG A 31 -12.35 3.84 11.44
C ARG A 31 -12.87 4.78 12.55
N ILE A 32 -11.99 5.42 13.33
CA ILE A 32 -12.38 6.63 14.09
C ILE A 32 -11.45 7.83 13.79
N GLY A 33 -12.00 8.86 13.12
CA GLY A 33 -11.46 10.23 13.08
C GLY A 33 -10.40 10.56 12.02
N VAL A 34 -10.58 10.10 10.77
CA VAL A 34 -9.52 10.14 9.73
C VAL A 34 -9.65 11.34 8.77
N LYS A 35 -8.52 12.01 8.46
CA LYS A 35 -8.41 13.12 7.47
C LYS A 35 -8.66 12.65 6.02
N GLU A 36 -9.28 13.52 5.21
CA GLU A 36 -9.76 13.32 3.81
C GLU A 36 -8.87 12.52 2.84
N ARG A 37 -7.53 12.59 2.91
CA ARG A 37 -6.63 11.88 1.96
C ARG A 37 -6.30 10.44 2.32
N VAL A 38 -6.47 10.06 3.58
CA VAL A 38 -6.18 8.70 4.04
C VAL A 38 -7.23 7.69 3.54
N PRO A 39 -8.53 8.07 3.43
CA PRO A 39 -9.51 7.25 2.72
C PRO A 39 -9.07 6.87 1.31
N GLU A 40 -8.60 7.80 0.48
CA GLU A 40 -8.21 7.47 -0.90
C GLU A 40 -7.08 6.42 -0.96
N ILE A 41 -6.09 6.55 -0.10
CA ILE A 41 -4.96 5.60 -0.04
C ILE A 41 -5.44 4.22 0.41
N GLU A 42 -6.29 4.20 1.44
CA GLU A 42 -6.87 2.98 2.00
C GLU A 42 -7.87 2.31 1.05
N HIS A 43 -8.61 3.05 0.23
CA HIS A 43 -9.50 2.40 -0.76
C HIS A 43 -8.71 1.80 -1.93
N ALA A 44 -7.55 2.37 -2.29
CA ALA A 44 -6.79 1.94 -3.46
C ALA A 44 -5.69 0.90 -3.17
N HIS A 45 -5.37 0.57 -1.92
CA HIS A 45 -4.26 -0.38 -1.62
C HIS A 45 -4.59 -1.85 -1.92
N HIS A 46 -5.86 -2.19 -2.20
CA HIS A 46 -6.27 -3.51 -2.73
C HIS A 46 -6.35 -3.54 -4.27
N GLU A 47 -6.08 -2.41 -4.94
CA GLU A 47 -5.98 -2.36 -6.39
C GLU A 47 -4.75 -3.11 -6.89
N LYS A 48 -4.80 -3.59 -8.13
CA LYS A 48 -3.71 -4.35 -8.76
C LYS A 48 -3.27 -3.61 -10.01
N LEU A 49 -1.96 -3.60 -10.26
CA LEU A 49 -1.36 -2.88 -11.40
C LEU A 49 -1.99 -3.23 -12.77
N ASN A 50 -2.52 -4.44 -12.91
CA ASN A 50 -3.20 -4.92 -14.11
C ASN A 50 -4.71 -4.65 -14.16
N GLY A 51 -5.27 -3.86 -13.23
CA GLY A 51 -6.69 -3.53 -13.16
C GLY A 51 -7.59 -4.61 -12.54
N SER A 52 -7.05 -5.79 -12.18
CA SER A 52 -7.86 -6.88 -11.59
C SER A 52 -8.12 -6.74 -10.08
N GLY A 53 -7.68 -5.63 -9.49
CA GLY A 53 -7.91 -5.31 -8.07
C GLY A 53 -9.32 -4.79 -7.83
N TYR A 54 -9.60 -4.35 -6.61
CA TYR A 54 -10.90 -3.82 -6.20
C TYR A 54 -10.70 -2.67 -5.21
N PRO A 55 -11.71 -1.80 -5.00
CA PRO A 55 -13.07 -1.83 -5.54
C PRO A 55 -13.31 -1.07 -6.86
N GLN A 56 -12.35 -0.27 -7.31
CA GLN A 56 -12.50 0.65 -8.46
C GLN A 56 -11.86 0.12 -9.74
N HIS A 57 -11.08 -0.98 -9.67
CA HIS A 57 -10.41 -1.60 -10.80
C HIS A 57 -9.39 -0.66 -11.47
N LEU A 58 -8.64 0.08 -10.63
CA LEU A 58 -7.64 1.04 -11.10
C LEU A 58 -6.45 0.32 -11.75
N THR A 59 -5.93 0.92 -12.81
CA THR A 59 -4.70 0.48 -13.48
C THR A 59 -3.47 1.14 -12.85
N GLU A 60 -2.26 0.65 -13.18
CA GLU A 60 -1.01 1.12 -12.59
C GLU A 60 -0.88 2.65 -12.49
N ASP A 61 -1.20 3.38 -13.54
CA ASP A 61 -1.04 4.84 -13.59
C ASP A 61 -2.07 5.60 -12.73
N GLU A 62 -3.19 4.95 -12.41
CA GLU A 62 -4.28 5.53 -11.63
C GLU A 62 -4.10 5.28 -10.12
N ILE A 63 -3.37 4.23 -9.75
CA ILE A 63 -3.15 3.88 -8.33
C ILE A 63 -2.17 4.89 -7.70
N PRO A 64 -2.56 5.58 -6.61
CA PRO A 64 -1.66 6.47 -5.89
C PRO A 64 -0.38 5.77 -5.45
N LYS A 65 0.75 6.46 -5.56
CA LYS A 65 2.05 5.91 -5.20
C LYS A 65 2.10 5.44 -3.74
N GLU A 66 1.48 6.19 -2.83
CA GLU A 66 1.34 5.83 -1.42
C GLU A 66 0.57 4.52 -1.23
N SER A 67 -0.49 4.28 -2.01
CA SER A 67 -1.25 3.02 -1.99
C SER A 67 -0.39 1.84 -2.44
N LYS A 68 0.41 1.99 -3.50
CA LYS A 68 1.33 0.92 -3.95
C LYS A 68 2.31 0.49 -2.84
N ILE A 69 2.81 1.45 -2.06
CA ILE A 69 3.72 1.18 -0.93
C ILE A 69 2.98 0.54 0.24
N MET A 70 1.75 0.99 0.50
CA MET A 70 0.88 0.37 1.50
C MET A 70 0.61 -1.09 1.15
N THR A 71 0.27 -1.41 -0.10
CA THR A 71 0.10 -2.80 -0.58
C THR A 71 1.33 -3.66 -0.33
N ILE A 72 2.54 -3.14 -0.64
CA ILE A 72 3.80 -3.87 -0.36
C ILE A 72 3.96 -4.13 1.14
N SER A 73 3.67 -3.11 1.96
CA SER A 73 3.80 -3.21 3.42
C SER A 73 2.81 -4.22 4.01
N ASP A 74 1.57 -4.22 3.53
CA ASP A 74 0.49 -5.10 3.96
C ASP A 74 0.73 -6.58 3.58
N ILE A 75 1.33 -6.83 2.41
CA ILE A 75 1.73 -8.19 2.03
C ILE A 75 2.96 -8.67 2.83
N TYR A 76 3.94 -7.79 3.04
CA TYR A 76 5.21 -8.15 3.65
C TYR A 76 5.13 -8.32 5.17
N ALA A 77 4.38 -7.48 5.88
CA ALA A 77 4.30 -7.53 7.34
C ALA A 77 3.86 -8.92 7.85
N PRO A 78 2.80 -9.55 7.32
CA PRO A 78 2.43 -10.90 7.70
C PRO A 78 3.50 -11.95 7.35
N LEU A 79 4.25 -11.78 6.25
CA LEU A 79 5.28 -12.75 5.83
C LEU A 79 6.49 -12.78 6.78
N THR A 80 6.71 -11.70 7.51
CA THR A 80 7.84 -11.57 8.44
C THR A 80 7.49 -11.84 9.90
N VAL A 81 6.21 -11.81 10.28
CA VAL A 81 5.82 -12.22 11.63
C VAL A 81 6.02 -13.73 11.82
N TRP A 82 6.65 -14.07 12.95
CA TRP A 82 7.12 -15.41 13.24
C TRP A 82 5.96 -16.37 13.56
N ASP A 83 4.95 -15.87 14.26
CA ASP A 83 3.75 -16.59 14.71
C ASP A 83 2.57 -16.37 13.75
N ARG A 84 2.21 -17.41 12.98
CA ARG A 84 0.98 -17.44 12.19
C ARG A 84 0.26 -18.78 12.39
N SER A 85 -1.05 -18.70 12.63
CA SER A 85 -1.98 -19.84 12.78
C SER A 85 -2.08 -20.76 11.55
N TYR A 86 -1.59 -20.33 10.38
CA TYR A 86 -1.62 -21.10 9.12
C TYR A 86 -0.31 -21.83 8.80
N LYS A 87 0.77 -21.66 9.58
CA LYS A 87 2.04 -22.39 9.36
C LYS A 87 1.97 -23.86 9.80
N ASN A 88 0.85 -24.30 10.39
CA ASN A 88 0.63 -25.67 10.88
C ASN A 88 -0.57 -26.39 10.22
N LEU A 89 -0.90 -26.07 8.95
CA LEU A 89 -1.81 -26.88 8.14
C LEU A 89 -1.03 -27.80 7.21
#